data_AF-A0A7V4LBY3-F1
#
_entry.id   AF-A0A7V4LBY3-F1
#
_cell.length_a   1.000
_cell.length_b   1.000
_cell.length_c   1.000
_cell.angle_alpha   90.00
_cell.angle_beta   90.00
_cell.angle_gamma   90.00
#
_symmetry.space_group_name_H-M   'P 1'
#
loop_
_entity.id
_entity.type
_entity.pdbx_description
1 polymer ?
#
loop_
_entity_poly.entity_id
_entity_poly.type
_entity_poly.pdbx_seq_one_letter_code
_entity_poly.pdbx_strand_id
1 'polypeptide(L)'
;MPDVTLDPVRMKDWQIAEAAEKNLIPFLKLAKDMGFKKRELIPYGQALGKVDYLRAMRRLKNAPLGKYINVTAITPTPLGEGKTTTTMGLVEGLGKIGKRVTGAIRQPSGGPTFNIKGSAAGGGLAQCIPLTPFSIRLTGDIDSITNAHNLMMVALTSRMQHEANYDDAALEKRGLRRLDIDPARVSVKWAIDFCAQALRNITIGKGGKMDGFEMESGFQITVSSEIMAILAVARDLKDLRKRMSQIVVGYSKRGREITAADLDVDFYTGDVVEVEIFLREQVLLALPLKPLCAETCRGLCPRCGADLNQETCHCAAEDSASPWSALKKLKA
;
A
#
# COMPACT_ATOMS: atom_id res chain seq x y z
N MET A 1 -0.63 -23.97 25.63
CA MET A 1 0.55 -24.43 24.87
C MET A 1 1.78 -23.86 25.58
N PRO A 2 2.89 -24.60 25.70
CA PRO A 2 4.01 -24.13 26.51
C PRO A 2 4.47 -22.76 25.99
N ASP A 3 4.56 -21.79 26.90
CA ASP A 3 5.07 -20.45 26.65
C ASP A 3 6.44 -20.60 25.98
N VAL A 4 6.51 -20.26 24.69
CA VAL A 4 7.80 -20.09 24.04
C VAL A 4 8.42 -18.88 24.71
N THR A 5 9.38 -19.10 25.61
CA THR A 5 10.16 -18.02 26.20
C THR A 5 10.91 -17.33 25.06
N LEU A 6 10.43 -16.16 24.65
CA LEU A 6 11.04 -15.36 23.60
C LEU A 6 12.37 -14.81 24.13
N ASP A 7 13.47 -15.19 23.50
CA ASP A 7 14.82 -14.78 23.90
C ASP A 7 15.46 -13.91 22.79
N PRO A 8 15.54 -12.58 22.96
CA PRO A 8 16.09 -11.67 21.95
C PRO A 8 17.62 -11.77 21.78
N VAL A 9 18.32 -12.50 22.65
CA VAL A 9 19.77 -12.75 22.51
C VAL A 9 20.04 -13.94 21.59
N ARG A 10 19.14 -14.94 21.61
CA ARG A 10 19.31 -16.19 20.84
C ARG A 10 18.47 -16.23 19.57
N MET A 11 17.33 -15.56 19.55
CA MET A 11 16.40 -15.57 18.43
C MET A 11 16.62 -14.34 17.55
N LYS A 12 16.51 -14.53 16.24
CA LYS A 12 16.43 -13.41 15.28
C LYS A 12 15.08 -12.70 15.43
N ASP A 13 15.04 -11.41 15.12
CA ASP A 13 13.84 -10.58 15.24
C ASP A 13 12.60 -11.18 14.56
N TRP A 14 12.78 -11.77 13.37
CA TRP A 14 11.67 -12.41 12.65
C TRP A 14 11.15 -13.67 13.32
N GLN A 15 11.98 -14.43 14.04
CA GLN A 15 11.56 -15.63 14.79
C GLN A 15 10.72 -15.23 16.00
N ILE A 16 11.11 -14.13 16.65
CA ILE A 16 10.35 -13.55 17.76
C ILE A 16 9.00 -13.07 17.25
N ALA A 17 8.98 -12.33 16.14
CA ALA A 17 7.75 -11.85 15.51
C ALA A 17 6.82 -13.02 15.12
N GLU A 18 7.32 -14.03 14.41
CA GLU A 18 6.55 -15.21 14.00
C GLU A 18 5.93 -15.95 15.21
N ALA A 19 6.69 -16.10 16.29
CA ALA A 19 6.19 -16.71 17.52
C ALA A 19 5.12 -15.85 18.21
N ALA A 20 5.33 -14.52 18.28
CA ALA A 20 4.40 -13.58 18.88
C ALA A 20 3.10 -13.40 18.08
N GLU A 21 3.18 -13.46 16.75
CA GLU A 21 2.04 -13.33 15.84
C GLU A 21 0.96 -14.39 16.07
N LYS A 22 1.31 -15.56 16.60
CA LYS A 22 0.34 -16.62 16.98
C LYS A 22 -0.68 -16.17 18.03
N ASN A 23 -0.32 -15.19 18.86
CA ASN A 23 -1.15 -14.65 19.94
C ASN A 23 -1.64 -13.23 19.65
N LEU A 24 -1.56 -12.79 18.39
CA LEU A 24 -1.87 -11.42 18.00
C LEU A 24 -3.35 -11.10 18.27
N ILE A 25 -3.59 -9.95 18.91
CA ILE A 25 -4.95 -9.47 19.18
C ILE A 25 -5.60 -9.07 17.86
N PRO A 26 -6.74 -9.65 17.46
CA PRO A 26 -7.39 -9.30 16.21
C PRO A 26 -7.68 -7.80 16.10
N PHE A 27 -7.47 -7.20 14.92
CA PHE A 27 -7.62 -5.76 14.67
C PHE A 27 -8.96 -5.22 15.19
N LEU A 28 -10.07 -5.90 14.89
CA LEU A 28 -11.40 -5.46 15.32
C LEU A 28 -11.57 -5.46 16.84
N LYS A 29 -10.90 -6.38 17.55
CA LYS A 29 -10.89 -6.43 19.02
C LYS A 29 -10.06 -5.28 19.57
N LEU A 30 -8.82 -5.13 19.09
CA LEU A 30 -7.94 -4.03 19.48
C LEU A 30 -8.59 -2.66 19.26
N ALA A 31 -9.19 -2.44 18.08
CA ALA A 31 -9.87 -1.20 17.74
C ALA A 31 -11.08 -0.92 18.65
N LYS A 32 -11.84 -1.96 19.02
CA LYS A 32 -12.95 -1.84 19.99
C LYS A 32 -12.43 -1.42 21.37
N ASP A 33 -11.34 -2.03 21.84
CA ASP A 33 -10.72 -1.71 23.14
C ASP A 33 -10.15 -0.27 23.17
N MET A 34 -9.71 0.23 22.01
CA MET A 34 -9.32 1.63 21.80
C MET A 34 -10.52 2.60 21.73
N GLY A 35 -11.76 2.11 21.59
CA GLY A 35 -12.97 2.92 21.53
C GLY A 35 -13.41 3.34 20.13
N PHE A 36 -12.94 2.66 19.07
CA PHE A 36 -13.46 2.85 17.72
C PHE A 36 -14.83 2.19 17.54
N LYS A 37 -15.67 2.80 16.70
CA LYS A 37 -16.98 2.23 16.35
C LYS A 37 -16.85 1.31 15.14
N LYS A 38 -17.69 0.27 15.06
CA LYS A 38 -17.67 -0.71 13.95
C LYS A 38 -17.68 -0.06 12.56
N ARG A 39 -18.45 1.02 12.37
CA ARG A 39 -18.56 1.72 11.09
C ARG A 39 -17.41 2.68 10.77
N GLU A 40 -16.41 2.78 11.65
CA GLU A 40 -15.17 3.56 11.47
C GLU A 40 -13.99 2.67 11.07
N LEU A 41 -14.21 1.37 10.90
CA LEU A 41 -13.16 0.38 10.69
C LEU A 41 -13.30 -0.25 9.32
N ILE A 42 -12.18 -0.38 8.62
CA ILE A 42 -12.05 -1.05 7.32
C ILE A 42 -11.04 -2.18 7.52
N PRO A 43 -11.49 -3.41 7.81
CA PRO A 43 -10.59 -4.52 8.11
C PRO A 43 -9.76 -4.96 6.89
N TYR A 44 -8.50 -5.32 7.13
CA TYR A 44 -7.59 -5.93 6.16
C TYR A 44 -7.11 -7.26 6.76
N GLY A 45 -7.90 -8.31 6.55
CA GLY A 45 -7.70 -9.58 7.23
C GLY A 45 -7.92 -9.47 8.74
N GLN A 46 -7.28 -10.37 9.49
CA GLN A 46 -7.50 -10.49 10.94
C GLN A 46 -6.66 -9.51 11.76
N ALA A 47 -5.44 -9.20 11.31
CA ALA A 47 -4.43 -8.48 12.08
C ALA A 47 -4.32 -6.99 11.74
N LEU A 48 -4.76 -6.58 10.53
CA LEU A 48 -4.60 -5.23 10.02
C LEU A 48 -5.95 -4.60 9.71
N GLY A 49 -5.95 -3.28 9.60
CA GLY A 49 -7.09 -2.54 9.08
C GLY A 49 -6.82 -1.05 9.05
N LYS A 50 -7.68 -0.34 8.33
CA LYS A 50 -7.70 1.12 8.26
C LYS A 50 -8.80 1.67 9.16
N VAL A 51 -8.62 2.92 9.56
CA VAL A 51 -9.64 3.72 10.24
C VAL A 51 -10.20 4.73 9.23
N ASP A 52 -11.52 4.83 9.14
CA ASP A 52 -12.19 5.94 8.47
C ASP A 52 -11.95 7.22 9.28
N TYR A 53 -10.87 7.92 8.92
CA TYR A 53 -10.40 9.13 9.58
C TYR A 53 -11.49 10.20 9.65
N LEU A 54 -12.18 10.48 8.55
CA LEU A 54 -13.19 11.54 8.49
C LEU A 54 -14.38 11.24 9.40
N ARG A 55 -14.79 9.98 9.51
CA ARG A 55 -15.86 9.57 10.41
C ARG A 55 -15.43 9.60 11.87
N ALA A 56 -14.24 9.10 12.18
CA ALA A 56 -13.70 9.11 13.54
C ALA A 56 -13.50 10.56 14.04
N MET A 57 -12.90 11.43 13.23
CA MET A 57 -12.64 12.82 13.60
C MET A 57 -13.90 13.65 13.77
N ARG A 58 -14.94 13.44 12.95
CA ARG A 58 -16.25 14.10 13.15
C ARG A 58 -16.84 13.78 14.51
N ARG A 59 -16.75 12.51 14.96
CA ARG A 59 -17.20 12.10 16.29
C ARG A 59 -16.32 12.67 17.41
N LEU A 60 -15.02 12.73 17.17
CA LEU A 60 -14.02 13.14 18.17
C LEU A 60 -13.74 14.65 18.19
N LYS A 61 -14.49 15.46 17.44
CA LYS A 61 -14.27 16.92 17.29
C LYS A 61 -14.11 17.67 18.61
N ASN A 62 -14.84 17.26 19.65
CA ASN A 62 -14.83 17.90 20.97
C ASN A 62 -14.12 17.05 22.04
N ALA A 63 -13.43 15.99 21.65
CA ALA A 63 -12.71 15.14 22.60
C ALA A 63 -11.45 15.87 23.10
N PRO A 64 -11.08 15.71 24.40
CA PRO A 64 -9.84 16.27 24.91
C PRO A 64 -8.63 15.64 24.22
N LEU A 65 -7.58 16.45 23.99
CA LEU A 65 -6.33 15.95 23.44
C LEU A 65 -5.57 15.11 24.45
N GLY A 66 -4.95 14.03 23.98
CA GLY A 66 -4.00 13.23 24.75
C GLY A 66 -2.65 13.93 24.89
N LYS A 67 -1.75 13.34 25.68
CA LYS A 67 -0.35 13.77 25.72
C LYS A 67 0.37 13.28 24.47
N TYR A 68 1.19 14.15 23.86
CA TYR A 68 2.02 13.81 22.71
C TYR A 68 3.48 13.67 23.14
N ILE A 69 4.09 12.52 22.84
CA ILE A 69 5.49 12.23 23.13
C ILE A 69 6.19 11.97 21.81
N ASN A 70 7.19 12.80 21.49
CA ASN A 70 8.02 12.63 20.31
C ASN A 70 9.33 11.93 20.68
N VAL A 71 9.61 10.80 20.05
CA VAL A 71 10.86 10.05 20.23
C VAL A 71 11.84 10.44 19.12
N THR A 72 12.98 11.00 19.49
CA THR A 72 14.07 11.37 18.58
C THR A 72 15.39 10.73 19.02
N ALA A 73 16.44 10.84 18.22
CA ALA A 73 17.80 10.45 18.60
C ALA A 73 18.83 11.46 18.12
N ILE A 74 20.07 11.23 18.56
CA ILE A 74 21.27 11.88 18.04
C ILE A 74 21.48 11.57 16.55
N THR A 75 22.47 12.25 15.95
CA THR A 75 22.93 11.97 14.58
C THR A 75 23.24 10.47 14.40
N PRO A 76 22.73 9.82 13.33
CA PRO A 76 22.93 8.39 13.14
C PRO A 76 24.41 7.99 13.05
N THR A 77 24.73 6.85 13.64
CA THR A 77 26.05 6.21 13.63
C THR A 77 25.94 4.78 13.07
N PRO A 78 27.03 4.17 12.60
CA PRO A 78 27.02 2.78 12.13
C PRO A 78 26.58 1.74 13.17
N LEU A 79 26.62 2.08 14.47
CA LEU A 79 26.22 1.20 15.57
C LEU A 79 24.70 1.10 15.73
N GLY A 80 23.93 2.03 15.15
CA GLY A 80 22.48 2.10 15.26
C GLY A 80 22.01 2.66 16.61
N GLU A 81 20.94 3.45 16.60
CA GLU A 81 20.45 4.14 17.81
C GLU A 81 19.21 3.48 18.43
N GLY A 82 18.60 2.49 17.75
CA GLY A 82 17.43 1.80 18.28
C GLY A 82 16.15 2.64 18.40
N LYS A 83 16.03 3.76 17.67
CA LYS A 83 14.87 4.69 17.74
C LYS A 83 13.51 4.00 17.77
N THR A 84 13.22 3.15 16.77
CA THR A 84 11.91 2.48 16.70
C THR A 84 11.73 1.47 17.83
N THR A 85 12.79 0.76 18.21
CA THR A 85 12.79 -0.15 19.36
C THR A 85 12.44 0.59 20.65
N THR A 86 13.02 1.78 20.87
CA THR A 86 12.67 2.65 21.98
C THR A 86 11.21 3.12 21.92
N THR A 87 10.70 3.48 20.74
CA THR A 87 9.29 3.85 20.58
C THR A 87 8.34 2.70 20.93
N MET A 88 8.61 1.48 20.46
CA MET A 88 7.80 0.30 20.78
C MET A 88 7.87 -0.03 22.27
N GLY A 89 9.08 -0.08 22.85
CA GLY A 89 9.26 -0.34 24.27
C GLY A 89 8.63 0.72 25.18
N LEU A 90 8.59 1.99 24.74
CA LEU A 90 7.88 3.05 25.46
C LEU A 90 6.37 2.82 25.45
N VAL A 91 5.79 2.44 24.30
CA VAL A 91 4.36 2.12 24.19
C VAL A 91 4.02 0.92 25.06
N GLU A 92 4.80 -0.15 24.99
CA GLU A 92 4.62 -1.35 25.82
C GLU A 92 4.75 -1.05 27.31
N GLY A 93 5.78 -0.29 27.71
CA GLY A 93 6.03 0.10 29.10
C GLY A 93 4.91 0.97 29.66
N LEU A 94 4.44 1.96 28.90
CA LEU A 94 3.29 2.79 29.29
C LEU A 94 2.01 1.95 29.45
N GLY A 95 1.79 0.99 28.55
CA GLY A 95 0.68 0.03 28.66
C GLY A 95 0.79 -0.83 29.92
N LYS A 96 1.99 -1.33 30.24
CA LYS A 96 2.27 -2.16 31.42
C LYS A 96 1.98 -1.45 32.74
N ILE A 97 2.20 -0.13 32.81
CA ILE A 97 1.87 0.70 33.99
C ILE A 97 0.42 1.24 33.96
N GLY A 98 -0.43 0.71 33.08
CA GLY A 98 -1.86 1.01 33.04
C GLY A 98 -2.26 2.30 32.34
N LYS A 99 -1.39 2.90 31.51
CA LYS A 99 -1.77 4.05 30.67
C LYS A 99 -2.43 3.59 29.37
N ARG A 100 -3.42 4.36 28.90
CA ARG A 100 -3.99 4.21 27.55
C ARG A 100 -3.05 4.89 26.57
N VAL A 101 -2.34 4.09 25.77
CA VAL A 101 -1.26 4.54 24.89
C VAL A 101 -1.40 3.92 23.50
N THR A 102 -0.92 4.63 22.49
CA THR A 102 -0.82 4.17 21.11
C THR A 102 0.47 4.73 20.50
N GLY A 103 1.04 4.01 19.54
CA GLY A 103 2.24 4.41 18.82
C GLY A 103 1.93 4.77 17.37
N ALA A 104 2.62 5.77 16.84
CA ALA A 104 2.61 6.10 15.43
C ALA A 104 4.03 6.01 14.87
N ILE A 105 4.23 5.16 13.86
CA ILE A 105 5.50 4.97 13.17
C ILE A 105 5.28 5.05 11.65
N ARG A 106 6.37 5.29 10.91
CA ARG A 106 6.32 5.34 9.44
C ARG A 106 6.28 3.93 8.88
N GLN A 107 5.48 3.74 7.82
CA GLN A 107 5.58 2.54 6.99
C GLN A 107 6.97 2.52 6.30
N PRO A 108 7.72 1.40 6.36
CA PRO A 108 8.94 1.25 5.59
C PRO A 108 8.63 1.03 4.10
N SER A 109 9.55 1.50 3.25
CA SER A 109 9.62 1.09 1.84
C SER A 109 9.97 -0.39 1.74
N GLY A 110 9.34 -1.11 0.81
CA GLY A 110 9.66 -2.52 0.53
C GLY A 110 11.02 -2.67 -0.14
N GLY A 111 11.47 -1.69 -0.92
CA GLY A 111 12.74 -1.74 -1.66
C GLY A 111 13.96 -2.03 -0.77
N PRO A 112 14.20 -1.26 0.31
CA PRO A 112 15.30 -1.51 1.23
C PRO A 112 15.22 -2.83 1.99
N THR A 113 14.01 -3.36 2.24
CA THR A 113 13.76 -4.63 2.94
C THR A 113 14.44 -5.81 2.23
N PHE A 114 14.49 -5.80 0.90
CA PHE A 114 15.12 -6.85 0.09
C PHE A 114 16.61 -6.60 -0.20
N ASN A 115 17.23 -5.61 0.44
CA ASN A 115 18.65 -5.31 0.29
C ASN A 115 19.40 -5.50 1.62
N ILE A 116 19.95 -4.43 2.19
CA ILE A 116 20.78 -4.48 3.42
C ILE A 116 19.99 -4.18 4.69
N LYS A 117 18.88 -3.44 4.59
CA LYS A 117 18.13 -2.98 5.76
C LYS A 117 17.15 -4.07 6.18
N GLY A 118 17.33 -4.60 7.39
CA GLY A 118 16.30 -5.39 8.06
C GLY A 118 15.02 -4.58 8.33
N SER A 119 14.07 -5.17 9.05
CA SER A 119 12.79 -4.52 9.29
C SER A 119 12.93 -3.20 10.08
N ALA A 120 12.17 -2.19 9.68
CA ALA A 120 12.08 -0.92 10.39
C ALA A 120 11.08 -0.95 11.56
N ALA A 121 10.60 -2.14 11.96
CA ALA A 121 9.54 -2.33 12.94
C ALA A 121 9.98 -2.21 14.42
N GLY A 122 11.28 -2.08 14.68
CA GLY A 122 11.86 -2.23 16.02
C GLY A 122 12.81 -3.42 16.06
N GLY A 123 13.07 -3.98 17.24
CA GLY A 123 13.93 -5.15 17.39
C GLY A 123 13.78 -5.84 18.74
N GLY A 124 14.19 -7.11 18.82
CA GLY A 124 14.08 -7.92 20.02
C GLY A 124 12.63 -8.13 20.44
N LEU A 125 12.31 -7.90 21.71
CA LEU A 125 10.94 -8.03 22.23
C LEU A 125 10.05 -6.80 21.98
N ALA A 126 10.63 -5.71 21.48
CA ALA A 126 9.94 -4.43 21.24
C ALA A 126 9.84 -4.18 19.72
N GLN A 127 8.80 -4.75 19.11
CA GLN A 127 8.60 -4.74 17.66
C GLN A 127 7.13 -4.48 17.29
N CYS A 128 6.93 -3.83 16.14
CA CYS A 128 5.63 -3.75 15.50
C CYS A 128 5.37 -5.03 14.67
N ILE A 129 4.28 -5.73 14.96
CA ILE A 129 3.84 -6.95 14.27
C ILE A 129 2.41 -6.74 13.72
N PRO A 130 2.01 -7.40 12.62
CA PRO A 130 2.73 -8.44 11.87
C PRO A 130 3.92 -7.93 11.05
N LEU A 131 5.09 -8.55 11.23
CA LEU A 131 6.37 -8.04 10.72
C LEU A 131 6.44 -8.08 9.18
N THR A 132 6.00 -9.19 8.59
CA THR A 132 6.04 -9.39 7.13
C THR A 132 5.10 -8.45 6.39
N PRO A 133 3.79 -8.37 6.74
CA PRO A 133 2.93 -7.33 6.20
C PRO A 133 3.48 -5.92 6.39
N PHE A 134 3.99 -5.57 7.57
CA PHE A 134 4.55 -4.24 7.83
C PHE A 134 5.76 -3.91 6.94
N SER A 135 6.61 -4.88 6.65
CA SER A 135 7.88 -4.67 5.94
C SER A 135 7.77 -4.71 4.41
N ILE A 136 6.63 -5.17 3.87
CA ILE A 136 6.43 -5.33 2.42
C ILE A 136 5.35 -4.34 1.92
N ARG A 137 4.07 -4.69 2.04
CA ARG A 137 2.96 -3.95 1.42
C ARG A 137 2.10 -3.19 2.42
N LEU A 138 2.07 -3.66 3.66
CA LEU A 138 1.11 -3.29 4.70
C LEU A 138 -0.31 -3.30 4.13
N THR A 139 -0.90 -2.12 3.94
CA THR A 139 -2.26 -1.93 3.41
C THR A 139 -2.30 -1.38 1.99
N GLY A 140 -1.16 -1.33 1.29
CA GLY A 140 -1.03 -0.87 -0.10
C GLY A 140 -0.89 0.65 -0.26
N ASP A 141 -0.50 1.35 0.80
CA ASP A 141 -0.46 2.82 0.80
C ASP A 141 0.65 3.35 -0.13
N ILE A 142 1.85 2.76 -0.05
CA ILE A 142 2.96 3.08 -0.96
C ILE A 142 2.61 2.72 -2.42
N ASP A 143 1.89 1.61 -2.66
CA ASP A 143 1.45 1.27 -4.01
C ASP A 143 0.49 2.31 -4.58
N SER A 144 -0.44 2.80 -3.74
CA SER A 144 -1.37 3.86 -4.12
C SER A 144 -0.63 5.15 -4.47
N ILE A 145 0.42 5.48 -3.73
CA ILE A 145 1.29 6.63 -4.03
C ILE A 145 2.07 6.41 -5.33
N THR A 146 2.59 5.21 -5.55
CA THR A 146 3.30 4.84 -6.80
C THR A 146 2.38 5.04 -8.00
N ASN A 147 1.15 4.53 -7.92
CA ASN A 147 0.16 4.66 -8.99
C ASN A 147 -0.25 6.11 -9.23
N ALA A 148 -0.55 6.87 -8.17
CA ALA A 148 -0.89 8.29 -8.31
C ALA A 148 0.26 9.09 -8.95
N HIS A 149 1.50 8.82 -8.55
CA HIS A 149 2.68 9.46 -9.12
C HIS A 149 2.87 9.10 -10.60
N ASN A 150 2.73 7.83 -10.95
CA ASN A 150 2.92 7.37 -12.32
C ASN A 150 1.77 7.79 -13.24
N LEU A 151 0.55 7.95 -12.74
CA LEU A 151 -0.55 8.55 -13.50
C LEU A 151 -0.27 10.02 -13.84
N MET A 152 0.32 10.79 -12.93
CA MET A 152 0.81 12.14 -13.21
C MET A 152 1.91 12.12 -14.30
N MET A 153 2.84 11.16 -14.24
CA MET A 153 3.87 10.99 -15.28
C MET A 153 3.28 10.61 -16.64
N VAL A 154 2.27 9.73 -16.68
CA VAL A 154 1.54 9.38 -17.90
C VAL A 154 0.89 10.62 -18.51
N ALA A 155 0.17 11.41 -17.71
CA ALA A 155 -0.46 12.63 -18.21
C ALA A 155 0.58 13.62 -18.76
N LEU A 156 1.72 13.78 -18.07
CA LEU A 156 2.82 14.63 -18.53
C LEU A 156 3.36 14.18 -19.89
N THR A 157 3.73 12.91 -20.03
CA THR A 157 4.36 12.40 -21.25
C THR A 157 3.37 12.31 -22.41
N SER A 158 2.11 11.95 -22.14
CA SER A 158 1.03 12.01 -23.14
C SER A 158 0.78 13.44 -23.61
N ARG A 159 0.77 14.42 -22.70
CA ARG A 159 0.65 15.84 -23.08
C ARG A 159 1.79 16.28 -24.00
N MET A 160 3.03 15.92 -23.67
CA MET A 160 4.20 16.21 -24.51
C MET A 160 4.10 15.56 -25.90
N GLN A 161 3.68 14.29 -25.96
CA GLN A 161 3.48 13.59 -27.22
C GLN A 161 2.38 14.24 -28.07
N HIS A 162 1.24 14.60 -27.48
CA HIS A 162 0.16 15.28 -28.20
C HIS A 162 0.60 16.63 -28.75
N GLU A 163 1.34 17.41 -27.96
CA GLU A 163 1.89 18.68 -28.41
C GLU A 163 2.93 18.52 -29.53
N ALA A 164 3.71 17.45 -29.54
CA ALA A 164 4.61 17.15 -30.66
C ALA A 164 3.85 16.68 -31.92
N ASN A 165 2.71 16.01 -31.74
CA ASN A 165 1.96 15.36 -32.81
C ASN A 165 0.99 16.28 -33.56
N TYR A 166 0.56 17.37 -32.92
CA TYR A 166 -0.53 18.23 -33.36
C TYR A 166 -0.15 19.70 -33.28
N ASP A 167 -0.65 20.49 -34.22
CA ASP A 167 -0.57 21.96 -34.19
C ASP A 167 -1.63 22.56 -33.24
N ASP A 168 -1.57 23.88 -33.03
CA ASP A 168 -2.45 24.57 -32.09
C ASP A 168 -3.93 24.49 -32.48
N ALA A 169 -4.23 24.53 -33.78
CA ALA A 169 -5.60 24.39 -34.27
C ALA A 169 -6.17 22.99 -33.97
N ALA A 170 -5.35 21.94 -34.09
CA ALA A 170 -5.75 20.58 -33.74
C ALA A 170 -5.86 20.36 -32.22
N LEU A 171 -5.03 21.01 -31.40
CA LEU A 171 -5.14 20.98 -29.95
C LEU A 171 -6.41 21.71 -29.46
N GLU A 172 -6.71 22.87 -30.03
CA GLU A 172 -7.90 23.66 -29.68
C GLU A 172 -9.19 22.91 -29.98
N LYS A 173 -9.28 22.20 -31.12
CA LYS A 173 -10.41 21.30 -31.44
C LYS A 173 -10.62 20.18 -30.42
N ARG A 174 -9.62 19.87 -29.60
CA ARG A 174 -9.66 18.86 -28.52
C ARG A 174 -9.84 19.49 -27.14
N GLY A 175 -10.02 20.82 -27.06
CA GLY A 175 -10.12 21.55 -25.81
C GLY A 175 -8.79 21.70 -25.07
N LEU A 176 -7.66 21.52 -25.75
CA LEU A 176 -6.33 21.57 -25.16
C LEU A 176 -5.59 22.85 -25.59
N ARG A 177 -4.90 23.48 -24.64
CA ARG A 177 -3.98 24.60 -24.90
C ARG A 177 -2.54 24.10 -24.93
N ARG A 178 -1.67 24.58 -25.81
CA ARG A 178 -0.24 24.24 -25.74
C ARG A 178 0.41 24.75 -24.45
N LEU A 179 1.07 23.85 -23.72
CA LEU A 179 1.89 24.16 -22.54
C LEU A 179 3.35 24.44 -22.92
N ASP A 180 3.81 23.85 -24.02
CA ASP A 180 5.16 23.96 -24.58
C ASP A 180 6.23 23.51 -23.57
N ILE A 181 6.01 22.34 -22.96
CA ILE A 181 6.90 21.73 -21.97
C ILE A 181 8.29 21.49 -22.59
N ASP A 182 9.33 21.90 -21.87
CA ASP A 182 10.71 21.65 -22.24
C ASP A 182 11.15 20.26 -21.71
N PRO A 183 11.47 19.29 -22.59
CA PRO A 183 11.87 17.96 -22.16
C PRO A 183 13.13 17.94 -21.30
N ALA A 184 14.03 18.91 -21.45
CA ALA A 184 15.23 19.01 -20.62
C ALA A 184 14.95 19.57 -19.21
N ARG A 185 13.74 20.09 -18.97
CA ARG A 185 13.34 20.74 -17.71
C ARG A 185 12.13 20.07 -17.06
N VAL A 186 11.89 18.79 -17.35
CA VAL A 186 10.98 17.97 -16.55
C VAL A 186 11.65 17.64 -15.21
N SER A 187 10.99 17.99 -14.10
CA SER A 187 11.53 17.89 -12.74
C SER A 187 11.20 16.57 -12.05
N VAL A 188 10.21 15.84 -12.56
CA VAL A 188 9.68 14.61 -11.97
C VAL A 188 10.19 13.37 -12.71
N LYS A 189 10.41 12.28 -11.96
CA LYS A 189 10.82 10.97 -12.45
C LYS A 189 9.75 9.95 -12.08
N TRP A 190 9.59 8.90 -12.86
CA TRP A 190 8.69 7.78 -12.54
C TRP A 190 8.97 7.21 -11.14
N ALA A 191 7.98 6.66 -10.46
CA ALA A 191 8.12 6.09 -9.13
C ALA A 191 8.08 4.57 -9.17
N ILE A 192 8.94 3.93 -8.37
CA ILE A 192 8.91 2.50 -8.10
C ILE A 192 9.45 2.22 -6.70
N ASP A 193 8.83 1.33 -5.92
CA ASP A 193 9.26 1.04 -4.55
C ASP A 193 10.32 -0.07 -4.48
N PHE A 194 11.30 -0.02 -5.37
CA PHE A 194 12.41 -0.98 -5.44
C PHE A 194 13.77 -0.28 -5.50
N CYS A 195 14.81 -0.96 -4.99
CA CYS A 195 16.19 -0.49 -5.09
C CYS A 195 16.78 -0.78 -6.48
N ALA A 196 16.31 -0.07 -7.51
CA ALA A 196 16.72 -0.29 -8.90
C ALA A 196 17.65 0.84 -9.40
N GLN A 197 18.95 0.80 -9.08
CA GLN A 197 19.87 1.87 -9.52
C GLN A 197 19.99 1.98 -11.05
N ALA A 198 19.82 0.86 -11.77
CA ALA A 198 19.87 0.82 -13.23
C ALA A 198 18.78 1.66 -13.93
N LEU A 199 17.69 2.00 -13.23
CA LEU A 199 16.58 2.79 -13.77
C LEU A 199 16.72 4.30 -13.49
N ARG A 200 17.81 4.76 -12.86
CA ARG A 200 17.96 6.17 -12.45
C ARG A 200 18.01 7.15 -13.62
N ASN A 201 18.61 6.73 -14.73
CA ASN A 201 18.77 7.51 -15.95
C ASN A 201 18.45 6.59 -17.14
N ILE A 202 17.40 6.91 -17.87
CA ILE A 202 16.93 6.15 -19.03
C ILE A 202 16.46 7.12 -20.11
N THR A 203 16.41 6.67 -21.36
CA THR A 203 15.67 7.35 -22.43
C THR A 203 14.33 6.65 -22.63
N ILE A 204 13.22 7.39 -22.57
CA ILE A 204 11.85 6.88 -22.78
C ILE A 204 11.30 7.33 -24.14
N GLY A 205 10.14 6.80 -24.55
CA GLY A 205 9.41 7.28 -25.74
C GLY A 205 10.12 7.01 -27.07
N LYS A 206 11.00 6.00 -27.12
CA LYS A 206 11.64 5.55 -28.35
C LYS A 206 10.62 4.93 -29.30
N GLY A 207 10.81 5.13 -30.59
CA GLY A 207 9.95 4.54 -31.63
C GLY A 207 9.40 5.62 -32.56
N GLY A 208 8.17 5.40 -33.01
CA GLY A 208 7.44 6.31 -33.89
C GLY A 208 6.50 7.25 -33.15
N LYS A 209 5.73 8.00 -33.94
CA LYS A 209 4.76 9.02 -33.50
C LYS A 209 3.76 8.54 -32.42
N MET A 210 3.49 7.23 -32.36
CA MET A 210 2.52 6.62 -31.46
C MET A 210 3.15 6.01 -30.19
N ASP A 211 4.48 5.95 -30.09
CA ASP A 211 5.20 5.23 -29.02
C ASP A 211 5.64 6.13 -27.85
N GLY A 212 5.37 7.44 -27.96
CA GLY A 212 5.67 8.44 -26.93
C GLY A 212 6.43 9.65 -27.47
N PHE A 213 6.97 10.45 -26.56
CA PHE A 213 7.90 11.54 -26.87
C PHE A 213 9.29 11.14 -26.37
N GLU A 214 10.28 11.09 -27.27
CA GLU A 214 11.64 10.67 -26.91
C GLU A 214 12.31 11.73 -26.01
N MET A 215 12.69 11.32 -24.80
CA MET A 215 13.35 12.20 -23.82
C MET A 215 14.14 11.43 -22.76
N GLU A 216 15.10 12.10 -22.15
CA GLU A 216 15.78 11.62 -20.95
C GLU A 216 14.83 11.63 -19.74
N SER A 217 14.89 10.57 -18.93
CA SER A 217 14.02 10.36 -17.78
C SER A 217 14.69 9.41 -16.77
N GLY A 218 13.91 8.88 -15.83
CA GLY A 218 14.39 7.94 -14.84
C GLY A 218 13.30 7.53 -13.85
N PHE A 219 13.70 6.67 -12.92
CA PHE A 219 12.89 6.27 -11.78
C PHE A 219 13.50 6.79 -10.47
N GLN A 220 12.62 7.14 -9.53
CA GLN A 220 12.90 7.41 -8.14
C GLN A 220 12.20 6.39 -7.24
N ILE A 221 12.65 6.28 -5.99
CA ILE A 221 11.98 5.41 -5.02
C ILE A 221 10.65 6.04 -4.61
N THR A 222 9.56 5.27 -4.51
CA THR A 222 8.22 5.85 -4.25
C THR A 222 8.17 6.74 -3.02
N VAL A 223 8.88 6.38 -1.94
CA VAL A 223 8.91 7.18 -0.71
C VAL A 223 9.58 8.55 -0.87
N SER A 224 10.27 8.83 -1.97
CA SER A 224 10.78 10.17 -2.30
C SER A 224 9.80 11.02 -3.13
N SER A 225 8.66 10.46 -3.54
CA SER A 225 7.60 11.19 -4.24
C SER A 225 7.09 12.36 -3.38
N GLU A 226 6.90 13.53 -3.99
CA GLU A 226 6.27 14.67 -3.32
C GLU A 226 4.86 14.36 -2.83
N ILE A 227 4.14 13.45 -3.50
CA ILE A 227 2.81 13.00 -3.08
C ILE A 227 2.88 12.33 -1.69
N MET A 228 3.98 11.64 -1.34
CA MET A 228 4.19 11.07 -0.01
C MET A 228 4.32 12.19 1.05
N ALA A 229 5.07 13.25 0.74
CA ALA A 229 5.20 14.40 1.64
C ALA A 229 3.87 15.13 1.83
N ILE A 230 3.11 15.31 0.75
CA ILE A 230 1.76 15.89 0.79
C ILE A 230 0.83 15.04 1.65
N LEU A 231 0.82 13.71 1.47
CA LEU A 231 -0.01 12.79 2.27
C LEU A 231 0.27 12.93 3.77
N ALA A 232 1.54 13.13 4.16
CA ALA A 232 1.93 13.25 5.56
C ALA A 232 1.44 14.54 6.24
N VAL A 233 1.10 15.58 5.47
CA VAL A 233 0.69 16.90 6.00
C VAL A 233 -0.73 17.33 5.59
N ALA A 234 -1.39 16.56 4.72
CA ALA A 234 -2.74 16.85 4.26
C ALA A 234 -3.75 16.67 5.40
N ARG A 235 -4.70 17.61 5.49
CA ARG A 235 -5.74 17.61 6.54
C ARG A 235 -6.98 16.82 6.15
N ASP A 236 -7.30 16.83 4.87
CA ASP A 236 -8.45 16.15 4.27
C ASP A 236 -8.21 15.96 2.76
N LEU A 237 -9.16 15.31 2.08
CA LEU A 237 -9.06 15.04 0.64
C LEU A 237 -9.03 16.31 -0.22
N LYS A 238 -9.68 17.40 0.22
CA LYS A 238 -9.69 18.66 -0.52
C LYS A 238 -8.32 19.34 -0.45
N ASP A 239 -7.71 19.35 0.75
CA ASP A 239 -6.35 19.84 0.98
C ASP A 239 -5.32 19.00 0.21
N LEU A 240 -5.47 17.67 0.23
CA LEU A 240 -4.65 16.73 -0.54
C LEU A 240 -4.70 17.05 -2.05
N ARG A 241 -5.91 17.14 -2.63
CA ARG A 241 -6.11 17.46 -4.05
C ARG A 241 -5.50 18.82 -4.42
N LYS A 242 -5.73 19.85 -3.60
CA LYS A 242 -5.17 21.18 -3.84
C LYS A 242 -3.63 21.17 -3.83
N ARG A 243 -3.01 20.47 -2.90
CA ARG A 243 -1.55 20.37 -2.83
C ARG A 243 -0.99 19.59 -4.01
N MET A 244 -1.65 18.49 -4.40
CA MET A 244 -1.26 17.70 -5.56
C MET A 244 -1.36 18.51 -6.85
N SER A 245 -2.39 19.34 -7.02
CA SER A 245 -2.55 20.18 -8.21
C SER A 245 -1.46 21.25 -8.36
N GLN A 246 -0.78 21.60 -7.26
CA GLN A 246 0.30 22.59 -7.21
C GLN A 246 1.70 21.99 -7.44
N ILE A 247 1.82 20.67 -7.58
CA ILE A 247 3.11 20.01 -7.88
C ILE A 247 3.64 20.55 -9.21
N VAL A 248 4.87 21.09 -9.20
CA VAL A 248 5.56 21.53 -10.43
C VAL A 248 6.21 20.32 -11.10
N VAL A 249 5.68 19.93 -12.25
CA VAL A 249 6.14 18.76 -13.02
C VAL A 249 7.25 19.10 -14.01
N GLY A 250 7.42 20.39 -14.32
CA GLY A 250 8.50 20.86 -15.16
C GLY A 250 8.32 22.32 -15.54
N TYR A 251 9.04 22.74 -16.58
CA TYR A 251 8.99 24.10 -17.09
C TYR A 251 8.71 24.10 -18.59
N SER A 252 8.01 25.11 -19.06
CA SER A 252 7.93 25.40 -20.50
C SER A 252 9.27 25.86 -21.05
N LYS A 253 9.43 25.86 -22.37
CA LYS A 253 10.60 26.42 -23.06
C LYS A 253 10.81 27.91 -22.77
N ARG A 254 9.77 28.63 -22.33
CA ARG A 254 9.82 30.03 -21.92
C ARG A 254 10.07 30.22 -20.41
N GLY A 255 10.28 29.14 -19.67
CA GLY A 255 10.57 29.16 -18.23
C GLY A 255 9.35 29.28 -17.32
N ARG A 256 8.11 29.28 -17.84
CA ARG A 256 6.89 29.19 -17.03
C ARG A 256 6.81 27.82 -16.34
N GLU A 257 6.50 27.81 -15.05
CA GLU A 257 6.18 26.59 -14.29
C GLU A 257 4.97 25.88 -14.90
N ILE A 258 5.08 24.56 -15.04
CA ILE A 258 3.99 23.67 -15.43
C ILE A 258 3.62 22.86 -14.20
N THR A 259 2.37 22.99 -13.77
CA THR A 259 1.86 22.27 -12.59
C THR A 259 1.09 21.00 -13.00
N ALA A 260 0.82 20.11 -12.04
CA ALA A 260 -0.06 18.97 -12.28
C ALA A 260 -1.48 19.41 -12.69
N ALA A 261 -1.96 20.58 -12.24
CA ALA A 261 -3.23 21.14 -12.69
C ALA A 261 -3.22 21.51 -14.18
N ASP A 262 -2.10 22.01 -14.71
CA ASP A 262 -1.98 22.40 -16.12
C ASP A 262 -2.09 21.22 -17.08
N LEU A 263 -1.85 20.00 -16.60
CA LEU A 263 -1.91 18.77 -17.37
C LEU A 263 -3.35 18.25 -17.55
N ASP A 264 -4.36 18.99 -17.12
CA ASP A 264 -5.78 18.60 -17.10
C ASP A 264 -6.02 17.28 -16.32
N VAL A 265 -5.13 16.96 -15.38
CA VAL A 265 -5.23 15.79 -14.49
C VAL A 265 -6.13 16.14 -13.32
N ASP A 266 -7.31 16.68 -13.61
CA ASP A 266 -8.33 16.81 -12.58
C ASP A 266 -8.82 15.40 -12.27
N PHE A 267 -8.24 14.83 -11.21
CA PHE A 267 -8.58 13.52 -10.68
C PHE A 267 -10.02 13.56 -10.15
N TYR A 268 -10.98 13.35 -11.05
CA TYR A 268 -12.41 13.20 -10.77
C TYR A 268 -13.01 14.37 -9.96
N THR A 269 -13.66 15.29 -10.67
CA THR A 269 -14.49 16.36 -10.07
C THR A 269 -15.82 15.84 -9.51
N GLY A 270 -16.16 14.56 -9.74
CA GLY A 270 -17.36 13.92 -9.21
C GLY A 270 -17.17 13.20 -7.87
N ASP A 271 -18.27 13.02 -7.14
CA ASP A 271 -18.35 12.24 -5.89
C ASP A 271 -18.29 10.70 -6.12
N VAL A 272 -18.07 10.27 -7.37
CA VAL A 272 -18.13 8.86 -7.78
C VAL A 272 -16.77 8.45 -8.35
N VAL A 273 -16.19 7.41 -7.73
CA VAL A 273 -14.99 6.73 -8.23
C VAL A 273 -15.47 5.58 -9.11
N GLU A 274 -15.05 5.54 -10.37
CA GLU A 274 -15.22 4.34 -11.21
C GLU A 274 -14.34 3.22 -10.67
N VAL A 275 -14.95 2.44 -9.79
CA VAL A 275 -14.33 1.28 -9.17
C VAL A 275 -14.27 0.09 -10.11
N GLU A 276 -14.83 0.15 -11.33
CA GLU A 276 -14.86 -0.99 -12.26
C GLU A 276 -13.46 -1.56 -12.51
N ILE A 277 -12.46 -0.72 -12.77
CA ILE A 277 -11.08 -1.18 -13.01
C ILE A 277 -10.47 -1.81 -11.73
N PHE A 278 -10.68 -1.19 -10.57
CA PHE A 278 -10.18 -1.70 -9.29
C PHE A 278 -10.89 -3.01 -8.88
N LEU A 279 -12.20 -3.09 -9.08
CA LEU A 279 -12.99 -4.30 -8.88
C LEU A 279 -12.57 -5.37 -9.87
N ARG A 280 -12.34 -5.04 -11.14
CA ARG A 280 -11.90 -5.98 -12.16
C ARG A 280 -10.54 -6.58 -11.81
N GLU A 281 -9.58 -5.79 -11.34
CA GLU A 281 -8.30 -6.32 -10.84
C GLU A 281 -8.50 -7.26 -9.65
N GLN A 282 -9.26 -6.84 -8.64
CA GLN A 282 -9.50 -7.67 -7.45
C GLN A 282 -10.31 -8.93 -7.78
N VAL A 283 -11.26 -8.84 -8.70
CA VAL A 283 -12.07 -9.97 -9.19
C VAL A 283 -11.19 -10.90 -10.03
N LEU A 284 -10.37 -10.39 -10.95
CA LEU A 284 -9.45 -11.22 -11.74
C LEU A 284 -8.41 -11.94 -10.88
N LEU A 285 -7.90 -11.29 -9.82
CA LEU A 285 -6.96 -11.89 -8.87
C LEU A 285 -7.64 -12.89 -7.92
N ALA A 286 -8.95 -12.72 -7.66
CA ALA A 286 -9.74 -13.65 -6.84
C ALA A 286 -10.37 -14.79 -7.66
N LEU A 287 -10.46 -14.64 -8.99
CA LEU A 287 -10.98 -15.66 -9.89
C LEU A 287 -9.91 -16.76 -10.06
N PRO A 288 -10.26 -18.04 -9.86
CA PRO A 288 -9.33 -19.13 -10.15
C PRO A 288 -8.98 -19.13 -11.64
N LEU A 289 -7.69 -19.09 -11.96
CA LEU A 289 -7.13 -19.04 -13.34
C LEU A 289 -7.63 -20.16 -14.26
N LYS A 290 -8.18 -21.23 -13.68
CA LYS A 290 -9.06 -22.18 -14.35
C LYS A 290 -10.23 -22.53 -13.41
N PRO A 291 -11.50 -22.35 -13.83
CA PRO A 291 -12.59 -23.05 -13.17
C PRO A 291 -12.39 -24.54 -13.42
N LEU A 292 -11.96 -25.26 -12.38
CA LEU A 292 -11.65 -26.69 -12.48
C LEU A 292 -12.93 -27.55 -12.58
N CYS A 293 -14.11 -27.00 -12.25
CA CYS A 293 -15.37 -27.71 -12.42
C CYS A 293 -16.63 -26.83 -12.34
N ALA A 294 -17.77 -27.37 -12.81
CA ALA A 294 -19.12 -26.78 -12.67
C ALA A 294 -19.70 -27.04 -11.26
N GLU A 295 -20.74 -26.31 -10.84
CA GLU A 295 -21.42 -26.53 -9.54
C GLU A 295 -21.96 -27.96 -9.36
N THR A 296 -22.30 -28.63 -10.46
CA THR A 296 -22.79 -30.02 -10.49
C THR A 296 -21.67 -31.06 -10.57
N CYS A 297 -20.42 -30.64 -10.51
CA CYS A 297 -19.28 -31.52 -10.65
C CYS A 297 -19.16 -32.49 -9.48
N ARG A 298 -19.11 -33.78 -9.80
CA ARG A 298 -18.96 -34.87 -8.83
C ARG A 298 -17.51 -35.07 -8.36
N GLY A 299 -16.55 -34.36 -8.96
CA GLY A 299 -15.13 -34.40 -8.60
C GLY A 299 -14.42 -35.68 -9.06
N LEU A 300 -13.17 -35.86 -8.59
CA LEU A 300 -12.42 -37.11 -8.77
C LEU A 300 -12.57 -38.00 -7.55
N CYS A 301 -12.55 -39.32 -7.74
CA CYS A 301 -12.47 -40.26 -6.63
C CYS A 301 -11.15 -40.04 -5.87
N PRO A 302 -11.17 -39.77 -4.55
CA PRO A 302 -9.95 -39.50 -3.79
C PRO A 302 -9.04 -40.73 -3.60
N ARG A 303 -9.51 -41.94 -3.94
CA ARG A 303 -8.73 -43.18 -3.85
C ARG A 303 -8.14 -43.63 -5.19
N CYS A 304 -8.94 -43.67 -6.26
CA CYS A 304 -8.47 -44.16 -7.56
C CYS A 304 -8.31 -43.08 -8.63
N GLY A 305 -8.69 -41.83 -8.36
CA GLY A 305 -8.58 -40.72 -9.31
C GLY A 305 -9.61 -40.71 -10.44
N ALA A 306 -10.56 -41.67 -10.45
CA ALA A 306 -11.61 -41.75 -11.47
C ALA A 306 -12.44 -40.46 -11.55
N ASP A 307 -12.75 -39.99 -12.76
CA ASP A 307 -13.59 -38.80 -12.96
C ASP A 307 -15.05 -39.16 -12.72
N LEU A 308 -15.57 -38.80 -11.55
CA LEU A 308 -16.93 -39.16 -11.13
C LEU A 308 -18.00 -38.50 -11.99
N ASN A 309 -17.65 -37.55 -12.87
CA ASN A 309 -18.56 -37.02 -13.86
C ASN A 309 -18.76 -37.96 -15.06
N GLN A 310 -17.75 -38.76 -15.41
CA GLN A 310 -17.73 -39.62 -16.60
C GLN A 310 -17.90 -41.09 -16.26
N GLU A 311 -17.39 -41.52 -15.11
CA GLU A 311 -17.37 -42.92 -14.70
C GLU A 311 -17.69 -43.09 -13.22
N THR A 312 -18.21 -44.26 -12.85
CA THR A 312 -18.43 -44.62 -11.45
C THR A 312 -17.20 -45.34 -10.90
N CYS A 313 -16.61 -44.84 -9.82
CA CYS A 313 -15.54 -45.56 -9.15
C CYS A 313 -16.08 -46.78 -8.39
N HIS A 314 -15.27 -47.84 -8.29
CA HIS A 314 -15.59 -49.05 -7.52
C HIS A 314 -14.89 -49.09 -6.16
N CYS A 315 -14.34 -47.97 -5.69
CA CYS A 315 -13.77 -47.89 -4.36
C CYS A 315 -14.86 -48.09 -3.31
N ALA A 316 -14.58 -48.89 -2.27
CA ALA A 316 -15.50 -49.10 -1.16
C ALA A 316 -15.90 -47.73 -0.57
N ALA A 317 -17.20 -47.49 -0.47
CA ALA A 317 -17.73 -46.32 0.21
C ALA A 317 -17.47 -46.50 1.71
N GLU A 318 -16.38 -45.92 2.19
CA GLU A 318 -16.31 -45.60 3.61
C GLU A 318 -17.27 -44.46 3.86
N ASP A 319 -18.13 -44.61 4.87
CA ASP A 319 -18.73 -43.50 5.61
C ASP A 319 -17.60 -42.70 6.27
N SER A 320 -16.76 -42.07 5.45
CA SER A 320 -15.81 -41.08 5.89
C SER A 320 -16.67 -39.89 6.26
N ALA A 321 -16.87 -39.76 7.57
CA ALA A 321 -17.58 -38.65 8.18
C ALA A 321 -17.18 -37.38 7.43
N SER A 322 -18.18 -36.72 6.84
CA SER A 322 -18.03 -35.47 6.08
C SER A 322 -16.88 -34.64 6.65
N PRO A 323 -16.00 -34.01 5.85
CA PRO A 323 -14.96 -33.13 6.37
C PRO A 323 -15.50 -32.06 7.34
N TRP A 324 -16.80 -31.77 7.24
CA TRP A 324 -17.57 -30.85 8.06
C TRP A 324 -18.15 -31.46 9.36
N SER A 325 -18.05 -32.78 9.55
CA SER A 325 -18.51 -33.50 10.73
C SER A 325 -17.82 -33.04 12.01
N ALA A 326 -16.56 -32.60 11.91
CA ALA A 326 -15.81 -31.97 12.99
C ALA A 326 -16.42 -30.62 13.43
N LEU A 327 -17.10 -29.90 12.53
CA LEU A 327 -17.73 -28.61 12.82
C LEU A 327 -19.04 -28.72 13.58
N LYS A 328 -19.69 -29.89 13.57
CA LYS A 328 -20.95 -30.13 14.30
C LYS A 328 -20.79 -30.02 15.83
N LYS A 329 -19.56 -30.06 16.35
CA LYS A 329 -19.25 -29.92 17.79
C LYS A 329 -19.13 -28.48 18.27
N LEU A 330 -19.12 -27.51 17.36
CA LEU A 330 -19.11 -26.09 17.70
C LEU A 330 -20.56 -25.60 17.76
N LYS A 331 -21.16 -25.64 18.96
CA LYS A 331 -22.41 -24.91 19.22
C LYS A 331 -22.15 -23.40 19.23
N ALA A 332 -23.16 -22.68 18.74
CA ALA A 332 -23.23 -21.24 18.44
C ALA A 332 -22.60 -20.30 19.47
#